data_AF-B3F982-F1
#
_entry.id   AF-B3F982-F1
#
_cell.length_a   1.000
_cell.length_b   1.000
_cell.length_c   1.000
_cell.angle_alpha   90.00
_cell.angle_beta   90.00
_cell.angle_gamma   90.00
#
_symmetry.space_group_name_H-M   'P 1'
#
loop_
_entity.id
_entity.type
_entity.pdbx_description
1 polymer ?
#
loop_
_entity_poly.entity_id
_entity_poly.type
_entity_poly.pdbx_seq_one_letter_code
_entity_poly.pdbx_strand_id
1 'polypeptide(L)'
;ALVALRCQNCGTKGDPDAPVNRGLNCIKGYFNGKIMYGKDRLTKPLMRMKGGKFSKQGKFEEVSWDQAFDEMSSQFKKTYIELGPAGISVMGSGQYTIPEGYIAAKLMKAGFRSNNIDPNARHCMASAVVGFIQTFGIDEPSGNYDDIEHTDTVVTWGANMAECHPILWARVSDRKLQEESKVKLINLTTNSNQTSDITDLEIVFKPATDLAIWNYIAYEIIERDAVDHDFVKKHCVFATGPYDIGYGMRGTDKYAYDAEKDIQAKELEVTLDKYEAIGQRRKEGEKVAQKNRKKAMNHWLIEFEEFKKGVKPYTLDFVAELSKGDSEESLESH
;
A
#
# COMPACT_ATOMS: atom_id res chain seq x y z
N ALA A 1 -2.94 4.33 -25.97
CA ALA A 1 -3.97 5.38 -26.13
C ALA A 1 -5.24 4.73 -26.68
N LEU A 2 -6.26 4.52 -25.85
CA LEU A 2 -7.56 4.04 -26.33
C LEU A 2 -8.27 5.21 -27.00
N VAL A 3 -8.32 5.23 -28.33
CA VAL A 3 -9.31 6.04 -29.04
C VAL A 3 -10.66 5.39 -28.76
N ALA A 4 -11.43 5.95 -27.83
CA ALA A 4 -12.83 5.59 -27.66
C ALA A 4 -13.59 6.09 -28.89
N LEU A 5 -13.57 5.28 -29.96
CA LEU A 5 -14.54 5.39 -31.04
C LEU A 5 -15.93 5.39 -30.40
N ARG A 6 -16.74 6.40 -30.74
CA ARG A 6 -18.15 6.51 -30.32
C ARG A 6 -18.92 5.31 -30.85
N CYS A 7 -18.88 4.20 -30.15
CA CYS A 7 -19.63 3.02 -30.48
C CYS A 7 -20.46 2.67 -29.24
N GLN A 8 -21.73 3.08 -29.30
CA GLN A 8 -22.71 2.94 -28.21
C GLN A 8 -23.17 1.48 -28.00
N ASN A 9 -22.78 0.55 -28.89
CA ASN A 9 -23.25 -0.85 -28.92
C ASN A 9 -22.12 -1.89 -29.11
N CYS A 10 -20.86 -1.59 -28.77
CA CYS A 10 -19.78 -2.58 -28.85
C CYS A 10 -19.57 -3.30 -27.52
N GLY A 11 -19.34 -4.61 -27.62
CA GLY A 11 -18.88 -5.43 -26.51
C GLY A 11 -17.36 -5.32 -26.33
N THR A 12 -16.90 -5.53 -25.10
CA THR A 12 -15.49 -5.76 -24.77
C THR A 12 -15.27 -7.23 -24.45
N LYS A 13 -14.16 -7.81 -24.90
CA LYS A 13 -13.72 -9.16 -24.53
C LYS A 13 -12.27 -9.13 -24.07
N GLY A 14 -11.84 -10.15 -23.34
CA GLY A 14 -10.42 -10.35 -23.06
C GLY A 14 -9.68 -10.66 -24.37
N ASP A 15 -8.48 -10.11 -24.50
CA ASP A 15 -7.60 -10.41 -25.63
C ASP A 15 -6.98 -11.81 -25.44
N PRO A 16 -7.24 -12.78 -26.35
CA PRO A 16 -6.67 -14.13 -26.27
C PRO A 16 -5.13 -14.14 -26.33
N ASP A 17 -4.53 -13.18 -27.02
CA ASP A 17 -3.09 -13.13 -27.26
C ASP A 17 -2.34 -12.39 -26.14
N ALA A 18 -3.06 -11.75 -25.22
CA ALA A 18 -2.46 -11.06 -24.10
C ALA A 18 -1.95 -12.06 -23.03
N PRO A 19 -0.64 -12.04 -22.69
CA PRO A 19 -0.01 -13.12 -21.92
C PRO A 19 -0.48 -13.17 -20.45
N VAL A 20 -0.93 -12.04 -19.91
CA VAL A 20 -1.36 -11.94 -18.51
C VAL A 20 -2.67 -12.68 -18.28
N ASN A 21 -3.65 -12.49 -19.16
CA ASN A 21 -5.03 -12.91 -18.95
C ASN A 21 -5.50 -13.98 -19.94
N ARG A 22 -4.80 -14.22 -21.04
CA ARG A 22 -5.07 -15.30 -22.01
C ARG A 22 -6.55 -15.38 -22.41
N GLY A 23 -7.15 -14.22 -22.70
CA GLY A 23 -8.57 -14.09 -23.07
C GLY A 23 -9.57 -13.94 -21.92
N LEU A 24 -9.16 -14.13 -20.66
CA LEU A 24 -10.02 -13.99 -19.50
C LEU A 24 -10.17 -12.53 -19.04
N ASN A 25 -11.30 -12.23 -18.41
CA ASN A 25 -11.52 -11.00 -17.65
C ASN A 25 -12.23 -11.35 -16.34
N CYS A 26 -12.15 -10.47 -15.34
CA CYS A 26 -13.07 -10.49 -14.22
C CYS A 26 -14.35 -9.71 -14.54
N ILE A 27 -15.32 -9.73 -13.63
CA ILE A 27 -16.60 -9.02 -13.79
C ILE A 27 -16.42 -7.53 -14.16
N LYS A 28 -15.44 -6.86 -13.53
CA LYS A 28 -15.11 -5.45 -13.78
C LYS A 28 -14.65 -5.24 -15.24
N GLY A 29 -13.82 -6.15 -15.77
CA GLY A 29 -13.33 -6.11 -17.14
C GLY A 29 -14.43 -6.39 -18.18
N TYR A 30 -15.31 -7.36 -17.91
CA TYR A 30 -16.42 -7.66 -18.83
C TYR A 30 -17.43 -6.50 -18.96
N PHE A 31 -17.62 -5.70 -17.91
CA PHE A 31 -18.48 -4.53 -17.95
C PHE A 31 -17.76 -3.22 -18.30
N ASN A 32 -16.48 -3.27 -18.68
CA ASN A 32 -15.69 -2.07 -18.99
C ASN A 32 -16.33 -1.22 -20.10
N GLY A 33 -17.00 -1.83 -21.08
CA GLY A 33 -17.74 -1.10 -22.12
C GLY A 33 -18.82 -0.15 -21.60
N LYS A 34 -19.29 -0.28 -20.35
CA LYS A 34 -20.35 0.55 -19.76
C LYS A 34 -19.84 1.76 -18.98
N ILE A 35 -18.59 1.76 -18.51
CA ILE A 35 -18.10 2.77 -17.54
C ILE A 35 -18.12 4.19 -18.12
N MET A 36 -18.10 4.29 -19.46
CA MET A 36 -18.11 5.58 -20.14
C MET A 36 -19.52 6.16 -20.33
N TYR A 37 -20.59 5.46 -19.96
CA TYR A 37 -21.97 5.84 -20.31
C TYR A 37 -22.87 6.11 -19.10
N GLY A 38 -22.27 6.44 -17.95
CA GLY A 38 -23.01 7.01 -16.81
C GLY A 38 -23.79 8.26 -17.25
N LYS A 39 -25.08 8.33 -16.89
CA LYS A 39 -26.00 9.43 -17.30
C LYS A 39 -25.55 10.80 -16.79
N ASP A 40 -24.76 10.81 -15.74
CA ASP A 40 -24.21 11.95 -15.01
C ASP A 40 -22.78 12.33 -15.44
N ARG A 41 -22.30 11.81 -16.59
CA ARG A 41 -21.02 12.21 -17.17
C ARG A 41 -20.96 13.73 -17.31
N LEU A 42 -19.92 14.34 -16.74
CA LEU A 42 -19.65 15.77 -16.89
C LEU A 42 -19.37 16.11 -18.36
N THR A 43 -20.16 17.02 -18.94
CA THR A 43 -20.04 17.44 -20.35
C THR A 43 -19.56 18.87 -20.53
N LYS A 44 -19.60 19.69 -19.47
CA LYS A 44 -19.20 21.10 -19.48
C LYS A 44 -18.50 21.47 -18.16
N PRO A 45 -17.65 22.50 -18.16
CA PRO A 45 -17.12 23.07 -16.93
C PRO A 45 -18.26 23.55 -16.02
N LEU A 46 -18.13 23.27 -14.72
CA LEU A 46 -19.06 23.72 -13.69
C LEU A 46 -18.31 24.60 -12.70
N MET A 47 -18.79 25.82 -12.49
CA MET A 47 -18.21 26.78 -11.55
C MET A 47 -19.24 27.18 -10.50
N ARG A 48 -18.81 27.39 -9.25
CA ARG A 48 -19.71 27.88 -8.21
C ARG A 48 -19.95 29.38 -8.40
N MET A 49 -21.19 29.76 -8.69
CA MET A 49 -21.58 31.11 -9.04
C MET A 49 -22.59 31.70 -8.04
N LYS A 50 -22.49 33.01 -7.81
CA LYS A 50 -23.51 33.81 -7.10
C LYS A 50 -23.44 35.26 -7.60
N GLY A 51 -24.52 35.73 -8.21
CA GLY A 51 -24.59 37.10 -8.76
C GLY A 51 -23.65 37.32 -9.95
N GLY A 52 -23.57 36.33 -10.86
CA GLY A 52 -22.79 36.42 -12.10
C GLY A 52 -21.27 36.30 -11.95
N LYS A 53 -20.77 35.95 -10.76
CA LYS A 53 -19.34 35.80 -10.46
C LYS A 53 -19.06 34.57 -9.60
N PHE A 54 -17.80 34.14 -9.58
CA PHE A 54 -17.34 33.07 -8.70
C PHE A 54 -17.66 33.37 -7.22
N SER A 55 -18.19 32.38 -6.52
CA SER A 55 -18.44 32.44 -5.08
C SER A 55 -18.34 31.05 -4.45
N LYS A 56 -17.57 30.92 -3.36
CA LYS A 56 -17.42 29.63 -2.67
C LYS A 56 -18.74 29.10 -2.09
N GLN A 57 -19.65 30.01 -1.75
CA GLN A 57 -21.00 29.71 -1.25
C GLN A 57 -22.06 29.63 -2.37
N GLY A 58 -21.64 29.72 -3.63
CA GLY A 58 -22.50 29.62 -4.81
C GLY A 58 -22.90 28.18 -5.14
N LYS A 59 -23.90 28.05 -6.02
CA LYS A 59 -24.30 26.78 -6.65
C LYS A 59 -23.49 26.57 -7.93
N PHE A 60 -23.33 25.32 -8.36
CA PHE A 60 -22.69 25.02 -9.64
C PHE A 60 -23.57 25.50 -10.80
N GLU A 61 -22.97 26.25 -11.70
CA GLU A 61 -23.56 26.70 -12.96
C GLU A 61 -22.59 26.34 -14.10
N GLU A 62 -23.13 26.09 -15.29
CA GLU A 62 -22.33 25.81 -16.48
C GLU A 62 -21.61 27.09 -16.94
N VAL A 63 -20.33 26.97 -17.29
CA VAL A 63 -19.52 28.08 -17.81
C VAL A 63 -18.72 27.64 -19.03
N SER A 64 -18.21 28.60 -19.81
CA SER A 64 -17.29 28.29 -20.90
C SER A 64 -15.94 27.82 -20.35
N TRP A 65 -15.16 27.13 -21.19
CA TRP A 65 -13.78 26.77 -20.85
C TRP A 65 -12.92 28.00 -20.57
N ASP A 66 -13.07 29.07 -21.35
CA ASP A 66 -12.34 30.32 -21.14
C ASP A 66 -12.65 30.92 -19.77
N GLN A 67 -13.93 31.00 -19.38
CA GLN A 67 -14.33 31.48 -18.05
C GLN A 67 -13.77 30.61 -16.91
N ALA A 68 -13.76 29.29 -17.09
CA ALA A 68 -13.20 28.38 -16.10
C ALA A 68 -11.68 28.59 -15.94
N PHE A 69 -10.94 28.71 -17.05
CA PHE A 69 -9.50 28.94 -17.02
C PHE A 69 -9.13 30.34 -16.52
N ASP A 70 -9.90 31.37 -16.84
CA ASP A 70 -9.69 32.73 -16.33
C ASP A 70 -9.80 32.77 -14.81
N GLU A 71 -10.85 32.17 -14.24
CA GLU A 71 -11.00 32.09 -12.78
C GLU A 71 -9.89 31.23 -12.15
N MET A 72 -9.56 30.07 -12.72
CA MET A 72 -8.46 29.23 -12.24
C MET A 72 -7.12 29.99 -12.24
N SER A 73 -6.83 30.72 -13.30
CA SER A 73 -5.61 31.53 -13.45
C SER A 73 -5.57 32.67 -12.44
N SER A 74 -6.70 33.36 -12.24
CA SER A 74 -6.85 34.42 -11.23
C SER A 74 -6.57 33.89 -9.81
N GLN A 75 -7.21 32.79 -9.42
CA GLN A 75 -7.01 32.17 -8.11
C GLN A 75 -5.59 31.64 -7.94
N PHE A 76 -5.04 30.98 -8.97
CA PHE A 76 -3.66 30.50 -8.97
C PHE A 76 -2.68 31.65 -8.75
N LYS A 77 -2.77 32.73 -9.52
CA LYS A 77 -1.88 33.89 -9.37
C LYS A 77 -2.01 34.52 -7.98
N LYS A 78 -3.23 34.66 -7.48
CA LYS A 78 -3.48 35.19 -6.13
C LYS A 78 -2.75 34.37 -5.07
N THR A 79 -2.99 33.06 -4.99
CA THR A 79 -2.38 32.22 -3.95
C THR A 79 -0.87 32.07 -4.14
N TYR A 80 -0.41 32.03 -5.39
CA TYR A 80 1.02 31.94 -5.71
C TYR A 80 1.78 33.24 -5.34
N ILE A 81 1.18 34.42 -5.53
CA ILE A 81 1.78 35.69 -5.07
C ILE A 81 1.85 35.74 -3.54
N GLU A 82 0.80 35.29 -2.86
CA GLU A 82 0.69 35.37 -1.39
C GLU A 82 1.58 34.35 -0.67
N LEU A 83 1.61 33.10 -1.15
CA LEU A 83 2.22 31.96 -0.46
C LEU A 83 3.37 31.32 -1.23
N GLY A 84 3.71 31.85 -2.40
CA GLY A 84 4.72 31.27 -3.29
C GLY A 84 4.34 29.86 -3.78
N PRO A 85 5.33 29.03 -4.14
CA PRO A 85 5.11 27.66 -4.59
C PRO A 85 4.38 26.75 -3.58
N ALA A 86 4.37 27.10 -2.29
CA ALA A 86 3.67 26.34 -1.26
C ALA A 86 2.14 26.55 -1.29
N GLY A 87 1.66 27.63 -1.93
CA GLY A 87 0.24 27.98 -2.02
C GLY A 87 -0.57 27.22 -3.07
N ILE A 88 0.06 26.30 -3.80
CA ILE A 88 -0.54 25.54 -4.89
C ILE A 88 -0.32 24.05 -4.65
N SER A 89 -1.22 23.21 -5.15
CA SER A 89 -1.08 21.76 -5.08
C SER A 89 -1.84 21.05 -6.19
N VAL A 90 -1.41 19.83 -6.52
CA VAL A 90 -2.09 18.91 -7.43
C VAL A 90 -2.21 17.55 -6.75
N MET A 91 -3.44 17.05 -6.63
CA MET A 91 -3.70 15.65 -6.29
C MET A 91 -3.77 14.85 -7.58
N GLY A 92 -2.72 14.08 -7.87
CA GLY A 92 -2.61 13.29 -9.09
C GLY A 92 -3.35 11.94 -9.00
N SER A 93 -3.17 11.11 -10.02
CA SER A 93 -3.73 9.75 -10.04
C SER A 93 -2.75 8.77 -10.69
N GLY A 94 -2.63 7.57 -10.10
CA GLY A 94 -1.98 6.42 -10.73
C GLY A 94 -2.77 5.85 -11.94
N GLN A 95 -3.98 6.37 -12.19
CA GLN A 95 -4.78 6.06 -13.38
C GLN A 95 -4.51 7.03 -14.54
N TYR A 96 -3.62 8.01 -14.36
CA TYR A 96 -3.12 8.80 -15.48
C TYR A 96 -2.40 7.91 -16.48
N THR A 97 -2.49 8.30 -17.74
CA THR A 97 -1.52 7.83 -18.72
C THR A 97 -0.12 8.38 -18.37
N ILE A 98 0.92 7.66 -18.80
CA ILE A 98 2.32 8.08 -18.56
C ILE A 98 2.56 9.54 -19.01
N PRO A 99 2.11 10.00 -20.21
CA PRO A 99 2.30 11.38 -20.62
C PRO A 99 1.57 12.40 -19.73
N GLU A 100 0.36 12.11 -19.26
CA GLU A 100 -0.39 13.01 -18.38
C GLU A 100 0.33 13.21 -17.04
N GLY A 101 0.80 12.11 -16.43
CA GLY A 101 1.59 12.16 -15.20
C GLY A 101 2.90 12.94 -15.39
N TYR A 102 3.59 12.71 -16.50
CA TYR A 102 4.84 13.41 -16.82
C TYR A 102 4.62 14.92 -17.02
N ILE A 103 3.57 15.31 -17.74
CA ILE A 103 3.22 16.72 -17.96
C ILE A 103 2.83 17.39 -16.64
N ALA A 104 2.02 16.74 -15.79
CA ALA A 104 1.65 17.25 -14.48
C ALA A 104 2.88 17.47 -13.58
N ALA A 105 3.82 16.51 -13.59
CA ALA A 105 5.08 16.62 -12.85
C ALA A 105 5.94 17.78 -13.36
N LYS A 106 6.08 17.94 -14.69
CA LYS A 106 6.83 19.08 -15.27
C LYS A 106 6.18 20.42 -14.95
N LEU A 107 4.86 20.52 -15.07
CA LEU A 107 4.12 21.73 -14.75
C LEU A 107 4.35 22.14 -13.30
N MET A 108 4.20 21.21 -12.35
CA MET A 108 4.37 21.49 -10.92
C MET A 108 5.82 21.75 -10.53
N LYS A 109 6.73 20.84 -10.88
CA LYS A 109 8.12 20.89 -10.39
C LYS A 109 8.99 21.88 -11.14
N ALA A 110 8.86 21.98 -12.46
CA ALA A 110 9.67 22.87 -13.28
C ALA A 110 8.98 24.21 -13.56
N GLY A 111 7.68 24.19 -13.88
CA GLY A 111 6.92 25.40 -14.17
C GLY A 111 6.64 26.22 -12.91
N PHE A 112 5.86 25.66 -12.00
CA PHE A 112 5.45 26.35 -10.78
C PHE A 112 6.41 26.18 -9.60
N ARG A 113 7.51 25.44 -9.80
CA ARG A 113 8.58 25.24 -8.81
C ARG A 113 8.05 24.73 -7.45
N SER A 114 7.01 23.92 -7.48
CA SER A 114 6.35 23.34 -6.31
C SER A 114 6.49 21.82 -6.30
N ASN A 115 6.75 21.26 -5.12
CA ASN A 115 6.73 19.82 -4.88
C ASN A 115 5.38 19.32 -4.33
N ASN A 116 4.37 20.18 -4.23
CA ASN A 116 3.04 19.83 -3.74
C ASN A 116 2.23 19.08 -4.82
N ILE A 117 2.77 17.98 -5.30
CA ILE A 117 2.10 17.04 -6.21
C ILE A 117 2.23 15.65 -5.62
N ASP A 118 1.11 15.00 -5.36
CA ASP A 118 1.09 13.63 -4.82
C ASP A 118 -0.12 12.88 -5.40
N PRO A 119 0.05 11.63 -5.87
CA PRO A 119 -1.05 10.86 -6.44
C PRO A 119 -1.81 10.06 -5.38
N ASN A 120 -3.00 9.56 -5.74
CA ASN A 120 -3.70 8.55 -4.94
C ASN A 120 -2.84 7.30 -4.61
N ALA A 121 -1.80 6.99 -5.40
CA ALA A 121 -0.84 5.92 -5.11
C ALA A 121 -0.09 6.10 -3.78
N ARG A 122 -0.10 7.31 -3.18
CA ARG A 122 0.32 7.54 -1.78
C ARG A 122 -0.37 6.60 -0.80
N HIS A 123 -1.67 6.36 -1.01
CA HIS A 123 -2.50 5.50 -0.17
C HIS A 123 -2.41 4.01 -0.54
N CYS A 124 -1.56 3.66 -1.51
CA CYS A 124 -1.48 2.31 -2.05
C CYS A 124 -0.05 1.77 -1.97
N MET A 125 0.85 2.26 -2.84
CA MET A 125 2.15 1.63 -3.06
C MET A 125 3.31 2.31 -2.33
N ALA A 126 3.07 3.43 -1.62
CA ALA A 126 4.16 4.20 -1.01
C ALA A 126 5.04 3.37 -0.05
N SER A 127 4.45 2.50 0.77
CA SER A 127 5.20 1.61 1.66
C SER A 127 6.01 0.56 0.90
N ALA A 128 5.47 0.02 -0.20
CA ALA A 128 6.17 -0.93 -1.06
C ALA A 128 7.39 -0.28 -1.72
N VAL A 129 7.22 0.91 -2.32
CA VAL A 129 8.33 1.68 -2.94
C VAL A 129 9.45 1.92 -1.94
N VAL A 130 9.10 2.34 -0.72
CA VAL A 130 10.07 2.58 0.33
C VAL A 130 10.81 1.30 0.72
N GLY A 131 10.10 0.18 0.89
CA GLY A 131 10.70 -1.12 1.17
C GLY A 131 11.65 -1.59 0.06
N PHE A 132 11.25 -1.43 -1.21
CA PHE A 132 12.09 -1.76 -2.37
C PHE A 132 13.37 -0.91 -2.41
N ILE A 133 13.24 0.41 -2.27
CA ILE A 133 14.40 1.32 -2.26
C ILE A 133 15.34 1.04 -1.08
N GLN A 134 14.82 0.75 0.11
CA GLN A 134 15.66 0.43 1.28
C GLN A 134 16.37 -0.92 1.17
N THR A 135 15.73 -1.91 0.53
CA THR A 135 16.27 -3.29 0.46
C THR A 135 17.14 -3.50 -0.77
N PHE A 136 16.73 -2.98 -1.93
CA PHE A 136 17.34 -3.27 -3.23
C PHE A 136 17.89 -2.03 -3.94
N GLY A 137 17.63 -0.82 -3.44
CA GLY A 137 18.09 0.43 -4.06
C GLY A 137 17.37 0.82 -5.36
N ILE A 138 16.37 0.04 -5.77
CA ILE A 138 15.54 0.27 -6.97
C ILE A 138 14.09 -0.11 -6.64
N ASP A 139 13.14 0.56 -7.30
CA ASP A 139 11.70 0.31 -7.15
C ASP A 139 11.22 -0.82 -8.09
N GLU A 140 10.01 -1.31 -7.82
CA GLU A 140 9.28 -2.38 -8.52
C GLU A 140 9.77 -3.83 -8.25
N PRO A 141 8.90 -4.85 -8.49
CA PRO A 141 9.27 -6.25 -8.30
C PRO A 141 10.42 -6.71 -9.21
N SER A 142 11.25 -7.61 -8.71
CA SER A 142 12.32 -8.28 -9.49
C SER A 142 11.82 -9.41 -10.38
N GLY A 143 10.64 -9.95 -10.08
CA GLY A 143 9.99 -11.04 -10.81
C GLY A 143 8.90 -10.56 -11.77
N ASN A 144 8.12 -11.51 -12.29
CA ASN A 144 6.96 -11.23 -13.13
C ASN A 144 5.87 -12.31 -12.96
N TYR A 145 4.79 -12.24 -13.73
CA TYR A 145 3.67 -13.17 -13.52
C TYR A 145 3.97 -14.62 -13.92
N ASP A 146 5.02 -14.90 -14.67
CA ASP A 146 5.43 -16.28 -15.01
C ASP A 146 5.96 -17.04 -13.79
N ASP A 147 6.36 -16.32 -12.74
CA ASP A 147 6.75 -16.93 -11.46
C ASP A 147 5.62 -17.76 -10.84
N ILE A 148 4.35 -17.43 -11.17
CA ILE A 148 3.18 -18.19 -10.70
C ILE A 148 3.24 -19.63 -11.23
N GLU A 149 3.63 -19.84 -12.48
CA GLU A 149 3.73 -21.17 -13.07
C GLU A 149 5.01 -21.93 -12.65
N HIS A 150 6.02 -21.22 -12.14
CA HIS A 150 7.29 -21.82 -11.71
C HIS A 150 7.35 -22.17 -10.23
N THR A 151 6.54 -21.51 -9.39
CA THR A 151 6.59 -21.73 -7.95
C THR A 151 5.99 -23.09 -7.53
N ASP A 152 6.51 -23.59 -6.40
CA ASP A 152 5.98 -24.73 -5.66
C ASP A 152 5.26 -24.30 -4.38
N THR A 153 5.36 -23.02 -4.00
CA THR A 153 4.66 -22.46 -2.83
C THR A 153 4.17 -21.05 -3.14
N VAL A 154 2.90 -20.79 -2.87
CA VAL A 154 2.27 -19.47 -2.91
C VAL A 154 1.88 -19.09 -1.50
N VAL A 155 2.32 -17.92 -1.05
CA VAL A 155 1.95 -17.35 0.25
C VAL A 155 1.27 -16.00 0.04
N THR A 156 -0.02 -15.90 0.36
CA THR A 156 -0.75 -14.63 0.33
C THR A 156 -0.69 -13.97 1.70
N TRP A 157 0.07 -12.88 1.81
CA TRP A 157 0.21 -12.09 3.05
C TRP A 157 -0.82 -10.96 3.09
N GLY A 158 -2.01 -11.24 3.61
CA GLY A 158 -3.14 -10.32 3.68
C GLY A 158 -3.81 -10.03 2.32
N ALA A 159 -3.31 -10.65 1.24
CA ALA A 159 -3.79 -10.40 -0.10
C ALA A 159 -5.05 -11.20 -0.41
N ASN A 160 -6.20 -10.52 -0.51
CA ASN A 160 -7.41 -11.11 -1.08
C ASN A 160 -7.33 -11.10 -2.62
N MET A 161 -6.54 -12.04 -3.18
CA MET A 161 -6.30 -12.11 -4.62
C MET A 161 -7.56 -12.44 -5.40
N ALA A 162 -8.44 -13.28 -4.86
CA ALA A 162 -9.67 -13.71 -5.53
C ALA A 162 -10.55 -12.53 -5.95
N GLU A 163 -10.63 -11.47 -5.13
CA GLU A 163 -11.48 -10.30 -5.40
C GLU A 163 -10.70 -9.11 -5.97
N CYS A 164 -9.48 -8.88 -5.48
CA CYS A 164 -8.66 -7.71 -5.83
C CYS A 164 -7.80 -7.94 -7.09
N HIS A 165 -7.35 -9.17 -7.34
CA HIS A 165 -6.53 -9.54 -8.50
C HIS A 165 -7.03 -10.82 -9.20
N PRO A 166 -8.31 -10.89 -9.66
CA PRO A 166 -8.95 -12.16 -9.97
C PRO A 166 -8.30 -12.94 -11.12
N ILE A 167 -7.64 -12.26 -12.05
CA ILE A 167 -6.92 -12.91 -13.16
C ILE A 167 -5.63 -13.57 -12.69
N LEU A 168 -4.90 -12.94 -11.76
CA LEU A 168 -3.73 -13.56 -11.15
C LEU A 168 -4.16 -14.71 -10.25
N TRP A 169 -5.27 -14.56 -9.53
CA TRP A 169 -5.85 -15.65 -8.76
C TRP A 169 -6.24 -16.83 -9.65
N ALA A 170 -6.84 -16.59 -10.81
CA ALA A 170 -7.14 -17.67 -11.76
C ALA A 170 -5.89 -18.45 -12.18
N ARG A 171 -4.73 -17.77 -12.38
CA ARG A 171 -3.45 -18.44 -12.66
C ARG A 171 -2.93 -19.24 -11.45
N VAL A 172 -3.02 -18.67 -10.24
CA VAL A 172 -2.65 -19.37 -9.00
C VAL A 172 -3.51 -20.62 -8.78
N SER A 173 -4.83 -20.49 -8.94
CA SER A 173 -5.76 -21.61 -8.82
C SER A 173 -5.49 -22.67 -9.89
N ASP A 174 -5.26 -22.28 -11.14
CA ASP A 174 -4.92 -23.23 -12.21
C ASP A 174 -3.64 -23.99 -11.88
N ARG A 175 -2.58 -23.29 -11.45
CA ARG A 175 -1.32 -23.92 -11.01
C ARG A 175 -1.54 -24.88 -9.85
N LYS A 176 -2.28 -24.46 -8.82
CA LYS A 176 -2.59 -25.29 -7.63
C LYS A 176 -3.39 -26.54 -8.01
N LEU A 177 -4.39 -26.42 -8.87
CA LEU A 177 -5.27 -27.54 -9.26
C LEU A 177 -4.58 -28.53 -10.21
N GLN A 178 -3.68 -28.07 -11.08
CA GLN A 178 -2.91 -28.95 -11.97
C GLN A 178 -1.85 -29.77 -11.23
N GLU A 179 -1.30 -29.22 -10.13
CA GLU A 179 -0.13 -29.76 -9.42
C GLU A 179 -0.40 -29.86 -7.92
N GLU A 180 -1.60 -30.33 -7.54
CA GLU A 180 -2.14 -30.26 -6.18
C GLU A 180 -1.22 -30.87 -5.11
N SER A 181 -0.55 -31.97 -5.43
CA SER A 181 0.40 -32.64 -4.54
C SER A 181 1.73 -31.89 -4.37
N LYS A 182 2.09 -31.04 -5.34
CA LYS A 182 3.36 -30.33 -5.39
C LYS A 182 3.25 -28.89 -4.88
N VAL A 183 2.22 -28.17 -5.31
CA VAL A 183 2.05 -26.74 -5.03
C VAL A 183 1.35 -26.55 -3.69
N LYS A 184 1.99 -25.82 -2.78
CA LYS A 184 1.40 -25.39 -1.50
C LYS A 184 0.86 -23.97 -1.59
N LEU A 185 -0.35 -23.78 -1.11
CA LEU A 185 -1.04 -22.49 -1.10
C LEU A 185 -1.41 -22.12 0.34
N ILE A 186 -0.75 -21.10 0.87
CA ILE A 186 -0.89 -20.64 2.26
C ILE A 186 -1.49 -19.23 2.24
N ASN A 187 -2.56 -19.00 2.99
CA ASN A 187 -3.20 -17.69 3.11
C ASN A 187 -3.12 -17.17 4.54
N LEU A 188 -2.38 -16.08 4.71
CA LEU A 188 -2.35 -15.32 5.95
C LEU A 188 -3.34 -14.16 5.81
N THR A 189 -4.31 -14.07 6.70
CA THR A 189 -5.35 -13.03 6.61
C THR A 189 -5.82 -12.59 7.99
N THR A 190 -6.40 -11.38 8.10
CA THR A 190 -7.08 -10.95 9.34
C THR A 190 -8.53 -11.45 9.42
N ASN A 191 -9.07 -11.93 8.30
CA ASN A 191 -10.39 -12.55 8.19
C ASN A 191 -10.45 -13.46 6.96
N SER A 192 -11.11 -14.61 7.07
CA SER A 192 -11.31 -15.50 5.92
C SER A 192 -12.04 -14.78 4.78
N ASN A 193 -11.67 -15.11 3.54
CA ASN A 193 -12.20 -14.51 2.30
C ASN A 193 -12.11 -15.52 1.14
N GLN A 194 -12.52 -15.13 -0.07
CA GLN A 194 -12.55 -16.05 -1.23
C GLN A 194 -11.18 -16.62 -1.64
N THR A 195 -10.08 -16.01 -1.19
CA THR A 195 -8.74 -16.58 -1.39
C THR A 195 -8.54 -17.85 -0.53
N SER A 196 -9.22 -17.95 0.60
CA SER A 196 -9.15 -19.06 1.55
C SER A 196 -9.79 -20.36 1.05
N ASP A 197 -10.70 -20.30 0.07
CA ASP A 197 -11.53 -21.44 -0.33
C ASP A 197 -10.74 -22.64 -0.89
N ILE A 198 -9.54 -22.42 -1.41
CA ILE A 198 -8.69 -23.47 -2.02
C ILE A 198 -7.29 -23.56 -1.39
N THR A 199 -7.06 -22.87 -0.27
CA THR A 199 -5.74 -22.87 0.39
C THR A 199 -5.52 -24.16 1.17
N ASP A 200 -4.29 -24.66 1.16
CA ASP A 200 -3.88 -25.81 1.99
C ASP A 200 -3.83 -25.43 3.47
N LEU A 201 -3.51 -24.17 3.77
CA LEU A 201 -3.41 -23.64 5.12
C LEU A 201 -3.90 -22.18 5.13
N GLU A 202 -4.91 -21.92 5.94
CA GLU A 202 -5.31 -20.57 6.31
C GLU A 202 -4.76 -20.26 7.71
N ILE A 203 -4.17 -19.07 7.87
CA ILE A 203 -3.74 -18.53 9.17
C ILE A 203 -4.47 -17.22 9.36
N VAL A 204 -5.43 -17.21 10.29
CA VAL A 204 -6.11 -15.99 10.70
C VAL A 204 -5.31 -15.34 11.83
N PHE A 205 -4.82 -14.13 11.59
CA PHE A 205 -3.97 -13.41 12.55
C PHE A 205 -4.52 -12.05 12.94
N LYS A 206 -4.12 -11.57 14.12
CA LYS A 206 -4.54 -10.27 14.66
C LYS A 206 -3.93 -9.12 13.83
N PRO A 207 -4.68 -8.06 13.48
CA PRO A 207 -4.14 -6.94 12.71
C PRO A 207 -2.84 -6.36 13.29
N ALA A 208 -1.90 -6.03 12.39
CA ALA A 208 -0.57 -5.47 12.69
C ALA A 208 0.40 -6.40 13.48
N THR A 209 0.09 -7.69 13.59
CA THR A 209 0.99 -8.69 14.20
C THR A 209 1.79 -9.51 13.16
N ASP A 210 1.56 -9.26 11.88
CA ASP A 210 2.34 -9.77 10.75
C ASP A 210 3.84 -9.50 10.88
N LEU A 211 4.23 -8.36 11.45
CA LEU A 211 5.62 -8.05 11.79
C LEU A 211 6.26 -9.09 12.73
N ALA A 212 5.51 -9.62 13.68
CA ALA A 212 6.00 -10.66 14.58
C ALA A 212 6.15 -12.00 13.84
N ILE A 213 5.21 -12.32 12.94
CA ILE A 213 5.27 -13.53 12.11
C ILE A 213 6.47 -13.48 11.15
N TRP A 214 6.75 -12.34 10.52
CA TRP A 214 7.97 -12.17 9.70
C TRP A 214 9.25 -12.41 10.49
N ASN A 215 9.35 -11.85 11.70
CA ASN A 215 10.51 -12.06 12.55
C ASN A 215 10.61 -13.50 13.08
N TYR A 216 9.49 -14.17 13.31
CA TYR A 216 9.44 -15.60 13.65
C TYR A 216 10.01 -16.48 12.54
N ILE A 217 9.61 -16.22 11.29
CA ILE A 217 10.14 -16.97 10.13
C ILE A 217 11.66 -16.77 10.02
N ALA A 218 12.15 -15.54 10.21
CA ALA A 218 13.58 -15.27 10.23
C ALA A 218 14.30 -16.00 11.38
N TYR A 219 13.69 -16.01 12.59
CA TYR A 219 14.18 -16.77 13.74
C TYR A 219 14.28 -18.27 13.43
N GLU A 220 13.22 -18.89 12.89
CA GLU A 220 13.22 -20.32 12.56
C GLU A 220 14.22 -20.68 11.46
N ILE A 221 14.40 -19.83 10.44
CA ILE A 221 15.42 -20.04 9.40
C ILE A 221 16.82 -20.06 10.03
N ILE A 222 17.10 -19.17 10.98
CA ILE A 222 18.39 -19.10 11.68
C ILE A 222 18.59 -20.29 12.62
N GLU A 223 17.62 -20.58 13.49
CA GLU A 223 17.75 -21.64 14.50
C GLU A 223 17.84 -23.03 13.88
N ARG A 224 17.21 -23.25 12.72
CA ARG A 224 17.29 -24.51 11.98
C ARG A 224 18.51 -24.61 11.04
N ASP A 225 19.37 -23.59 11.02
CA ASP A 225 20.49 -23.45 10.09
C ASP A 225 20.06 -23.62 8.61
N ALA A 226 18.87 -23.11 8.27
CA ALA A 226 18.30 -23.14 6.93
C ALA A 226 18.70 -21.90 6.09
N VAL A 227 19.75 -21.19 6.51
CA VAL A 227 20.28 -20.00 5.83
C VAL A 227 21.12 -20.44 4.64
N ASP A 228 20.88 -19.85 3.46
CA ASP A 228 21.83 -19.93 2.35
C ASP A 228 23.03 -19.01 2.65
N HIS A 229 24.01 -19.56 3.36
CA HIS A 229 25.20 -18.82 3.81
C HIS A 229 26.04 -18.28 2.66
N ASP A 230 26.07 -18.95 1.50
CA ASP A 230 26.86 -18.48 0.35
C ASP A 230 26.18 -17.26 -0.29
N PHE A 231 24.86 -17.32 -0.48
CA PHE A 231 24.10 -16.19 -0.98
C PHE A 231 24.21 -14.98 -0.05
N VAL A 232 23.97 -15.17 1.26
CA VAL A 232 24.04 -14.09 2.25
C VAL A 232 25.41 -13.43 2.25
N LYS A 233 26.50 -14.23 2.24
CA LYS A 233 27.86 -13.71 2.26
C LYS A 233 28.21 -12.89 1.02
N LYS A 234 27.66 -13.26 -0.15
CA LYS A 234 28.00 -12.61 -1.43
C LYS A 234 27.10 -11.43 -1.78
N HIS A 235 25.84 -11.45 -1.34
CA HIS A 235 24.79 -10.60 -1.89
C HIS A 235 23.99 -9.83 -0.85
N CYS A 236 24.22 -10.06 0.44
CA CYS A 236 23.45 -9.40 1.50
C CYS A 236 24.34 -8.59 2.45
N VAL A 237 23.73 -7.54 3.01
CA VAL A 237 24.20 -6.86 4.21
C VAL A 237 23.04 -6.84 5.20
N PHE A 238 23.36 -6.68 6.49
CA PHE A 238 22.32 -6.54 7.52
C PHE A 238 22.25 -5.08 7.96
N ALA A 239 21.03 -4.60 8.18
CA ALA A 239 20.77 -3.25 8.64
C ALA A 239 19.64 -3.25 9.66
N THR A 240 19.60 -2.20 10.48
CA THR A 240 18.48 -1.93 11.39
C THR A 240 18.13 -0.45 11.41
N GLY A 241 17.00 -0.11 12.01
CA GLY A 241 16.46 1.24 12.08
C GLY A 241 16.05 1.64 13.50
N PRO A 242 15.67 2.92 13.70
CA PRO A 242 15.22 3.40 14.99
C PRO A 242 13.83 2.87 15.34
N TYR A 243 13.61 2.60 16.63
CA TYR A 243 12.27 2.53 17.22
C TYR A 243 11.69 3.94 17.44
N ASP A 244 10.48 4.04 17.98
CA ASP A 244 9.91 5.30 18.48
C ASP A 244 9.68 6.35 17.38
N ILE A 245 9.17 5.89 16.25
CA ILE A 245 9.02 6.66 15.00
C ILE A 245 7.66 7.34 14.85
N GLY A 246 6.75 7.20 15.81
CA GLY A 246 5.39 7.74 15.75
C GLY A 246 4.48 7.04 14.74
N TYR A 247 3.37 7.68 14.42
CA TYR A 247 2.28 7.11 13.60
C TYR A 247 1.87 8.03 12.44
N GLY A 248 2.67 9.05 12.14
CA GLY A 248 2.44 9.96 11.02
C GLY A 248 1.32 10.99 11.27
N MET A 249 0.95 11.20 12.54
CA MET A 249 -0.11 12.14 12.92
C MET A 249 0.44 13.55 13.15
N ARG A 250 -0.45 14.54 13.26
CA ARG A 250 -0.04 15.90 13.69
C ARG A 250 0.44 15.84 15.14
N GLY A 251 1.49 16.58 15.48
CA GLY A 251 1.95 16.72 16.88
C GLY A 251 1.06 17.61 17.78
N THR A 252 -0.21 17.83 17.43
CA THR A 252 -1.15 18.66 18.20
C THR A 252 -2.59 18.23 17.97
N ASP A 253 -3.36 18.09 19.05
CA ASP A 253 -4.78 17.70 19.06
C ASP A 253 -5.77 18.81 18.74
N LYS A 254 -5.28 20.02 18.51
CA LYS A 254 -6.09 21.19 18.12
C LYS A 254 -7.06 20.91 16.97
N TYR A 255 -6.71 20.00 16.06
CA TYR A 255 -7.49 19.69 14.86
C TYR A 255 -8.04 18.26 14.85
N ALA A 256 -7.83 17.48 15.90
CA ALA A 256 -8.33 16.12 15.95
C ALA A 256 -9.78 16.07 16.40
N TYR A 257 -10.49 15.09 15.85
CA TYR A 257 -11.77 14.68 16.40
C TYR A 257 -11.55 13.94 17.72
N ASP A 258 -12.55 13.94 18.61
CA ASP A 258 -12.43 13.29 19.92
C ASP A 258 -12.07 11.80 19.80
N ALA A 259 -12.53 11.13 18.74
CA ALA A 259 -12.23 9.72 18.45
C ALA A 259 -10.78 9.45 17.99
N GLU A 260 -9.99 10.49 17.71
CA GLU A 260 -8.61 10.37 17.20
C GLU A 260 -7.56 10.79 18.24
N LYS A 261 -8.00 11.40 19.35
CA LYS A 261 -7.11 12.02 20.34
C LYS A 261 -6.18 11.02 21.01
N ASP A 262 -6.64 9.79 21.21
CA ASP A 262 -5.83 8.72 21.80
C ASP A 262 -4.69 8.31 20.86
N ILE A 263 -4.98 8.08 19.57
CA ILE A 263 -3.98 7.77 18.53
C ILE A 263 -3.01 8.93 18.37
N GLN A 264 -3.51 10.16 18.46
CA GLN A 264 -2.65 11.33 18.36
C GLN A 264 -1.79 11.58 19.61
N ALA A 265 -2.23 11.14 20.80
CA ALA A 265 -1.34 11.13 21.96
C ALA A 265 -0.19 10.15 21.73
N LYS A 266 -0.46 8.98 21.13
CA LYS A 266 0.55 7.96 20.77
C LYS A 266 1.61 8.46 19.79
N GLU A 267 1.26 9.43 18.94
CA GLU A 267 2.22 10.12 18.08
C GLU A 267 3.33 10.84 18.87
N LEU A 268 3.09 11.20 20.13
CA LEU A 268 4.09 11.86 20.99
C LEU A 268 4.73 10.90 21.98
N GLU A 269 3.92 10.06 22.63
CA GLU A 269 4.36 9.14 23.68
C GLU A 269 3.47 7.90 23.73
N VAL A 270 4.08 6.73 23.87
CA VAL A 270 3.39 5.44 24.05
C VAL A 270 3.79 4.84 25.39
N THR A 271 2.84 4.24 26.11
CA THR A 271 3.14 3.33 27.22
C THR A 271 3.19 1.92 26.65
N LEU A 272 4.36 1.28 26.71
CA LEU A 272 4.57 -0.01 26.08
C LEU A 272 3.74 -1.11 26.75
N ASP A 273 3.02 -1.89 25.95
CA ASP A 273 2.48 -3.16 26.43
C ASP A 273 3.58 -4.23 26.54
N LYS A 274 3.23 -5.43 27.03
CA LYS A 274 4.20 -6.52 27.20
C LYS A 274 4.89 -6.93 25.89
N TYR A 275 4.19 -6.87 24.76
CA TYR A 275 4.68 -7.33 23.47
C TYR A 275 5.58 -6.28 22.82
N GLU A 276 5.15 -5.01 22.84
CA GLU A 276 5.95 -3.88 22.39
C GLU A 276 7.24 -3.76 23.21
N ALA A 277 7.17 -3.99 24.53
CA ALA A 277 8.34 -4.02 25.41
C ALA A 277 9.35 -5.10 25.00
N ILE A 278 8.88 -6.33 24.75
CA ILE A 278 9.76 -7.42 24.28
C ILE A 278 10.39 -7.08 22.92
N GLY A 279 9.58 -6.64 21.95
CA GLY A 279 10.06 -6.27 20.60
C GLY A 279 11.07 -5.11 20.60
N GLN A 280 10.96 -4.20 21.56
CA GLN A 280 11.88 -3.07 21.73
C GLN A 280 13.02 -3.31 22.73
N ARG A 281 13.08 -4.51 23.35
CA ARG A 281 14.05 -4.85 24.43
C ARG A 281 13.97 -3.87 25.61
N ARG A 282 12.74 -3.52 25.99
CA ARG A 282 12.36 -2.58 27.06
C ARG A 282 11.47 -3.25 28.09
N LYS A 283 11.00 -2.48 29.06
CA LYS A 283 10.11 -2.96 30.13
C LYS A 283 8.66 -2.63 29.82
N GLU A 284 7.76 -3.55 30.15
CA GLU A 284 6.32 -3.30 30.12
C GLU A 284 5.96 -2.10 31.01
N GLY A 285 5.05 -1.26 30.54
CA GLY A 285 4.62 -0.03 31.22
C GLY A 285 5.60 1.14 31.10
N GLU A 286 6.72 0.98 30.39
CA GLU A 286 7.64 2.07 30.12
C GLU A 286 6.98 3.12 29.23
N LYS A 287 7.09 4.40 29.62
CA LYS A 287 6.64 5.53 28.82
C LYS A 287 7.73 5.99 27.86
N VAL A 288 7.44 5.91 26.58
CA VAL A 288 8.39 6.09 25.49
C VAL A 288 7.95 7.24 24.61
N ALA A 289 8.73 8.33 24.66
CA ALA A 289 8.57 9.44 23.74
C ALA A 289 9.00 9.05 22.32
N GLN A 290 8.16 9.36 21.33
CA GLN A 290 8.39 9.13 19.91
C GLN A 290 9.41 10.15 19.35
N LYS A 291 10.68 9.97 19.71
CA LYS A 291 11.76 10.93 19.40
C LYS A 291 12.28 10.83 17.96
N ASN A 292 12.04 9.71 17.27
CA ASN A 292 12.63 9.43 15.96
C ASN A 292 11.71 9.73 14.77
N ARG A 293 10.57 10.39 14.99
CA ARG A 293 9.58 10.72 13.95
C ARG A 293 10.13 11.39 12.70
N LYS A 294 11.06 12.33 12.85
CA LYS A 294 11.69 13.03 11.72
C LYS A 294 12.81 12.23 11.04
N LYS A 295 13.13 11.06 11.58
CA LYS A 295 14.24 10.19 11.20
C LYS A 295 13.78 8.73 11.06
N ALA A 296 12.48 8.50 10.84
CA ALA A 296 11.90 7.15 10.75
C ALA A 296 12.55 6.29 9.67
N MET A 297 13.09 6.94 8.63
CA MET A 297 13.76 6.30 7.49
C MET A 297 15.24 6.02 7.69
N ASN A 298 15.82 6.49 8.81
CA ASN A 298 17.23 6.25 9.08
C ASN A 298 17.48 4.76 9.31
N HIS A 299 18.62 4.28 8.84
CA HIS A 299 19.08 2.92 9.07
C HIS A 299 20.60 2.91 9.11
N TRP A 300 21.17 1.87 9.73
CA TRP A 300 22.61 1.65 9.80
C TRP A 300 22.92 0.17 9.65
N LEU A 301 24.13 -0.12 9.16
CA LEU A 301 24.61 -1.49 9.01
C LEU A 301 24.86 -2.12 10.38
N ILE A 302 24.56 -3.41 10.48
CA ILE A 302 24.84 -4.26 11.63
C ILE A 302 25.46 -5.56 11.16
N GLU A 303 26.07 -6.29 12.08
CA GLU A 303 26.57 -7.63 11.79
C GLU A 303 25.43 -8.66 11.81
N PHE A 304 25.62 -9.79 11.11
CA PHE A 304 24.63 -10.87 11.10
C PHE A 304 24.30 -11.37 12.53
N GLU A 305 25.30 -11.41 13.43
CA GLU A 305 25.08 -11.78 14.82
C GLU A 305 24.19 -10.80 15.59
N GLU A 306 24.20 -9.52 15.23
CA GLU A 306 23.28 -8.53 15.80
C GLU A 306 21.87 -8.72 15.25
N PHE A 307 21.73 -9.07 13.97
CA PHE A 307 20.44 -9.44 13.39
C PHE A 307 19.83 -10.67 14.09
N LYS A 308 20.64 -11.70 14.37
CA LYS A 308 20.21 -12.89 15.14
C LYS A 308 19.70 -12.51 16.54
N LYS A 309 20.45 -11.67 17.27
CA LYS A 309 19.99 -11.12 18.56
C LYS A 309 18.70 -10.32 18.40
N GLY A 310 18.56 -9.64 17.27
CA GLY A 310 17.38 -8.92 16.82
C GLY A 310 16.11 -9.77 16.89
N VAL A 311 16.13 -10.91 16.22
CA VAL A 311 14.97 -11.81 16.03
C VAL A 311 14.79 -12.84 17.15
N LYS A 312 15.79 -13.07 18.00
CA LYS A 312 15.74 -14.03 19.11
C LYS A 312 14.48 -13.97 20.00
N PRO A 313 13.89 -12.81 20.32
CA PRO A 313 12.68 -12.75 21.12
C PRO A 313 11.41 -13.31 20.44
N TYR A 314 11.41 -13.45 19.11
CA TYR A 314 10.25 -13.86 18.33
C TYR A 314 10.17 -15.39 18.26
N THR A 315 10.01 -16.05 19.40
CA THR A 315 9.79 -17.51 19.49
C THR A 315 8.35 -17.87 19.10
N LEU A 316 8.10 -19.17 18.90
CA LEU A 316 6.74 -19.67 18.63
C LEU A 316 5.75 -19.22 19.72
N ASP A 317 6.08 -19.43 21.00
CA ASP A 317 5.21 -19.06 22.12
C ASP A 317 4.84 -17.56 22.11
N PHE A 318 5.84 -16.69 21.89
CA PHE A 318 5.62 -15.24 21.84
C PHE A 318 4.73 -14.85 20.65
N VAL A 319 5.03 -15.38 19.47
CA VAL A 319 4.38 -14.98 18.21
C VAL A 319 2.98 -15.55 18.14
N ALA A 320 2.78 -16.79 18.58
CA ALA A 320 1.47 -17.43 18.62
C ALA A 320 0.55 -16.73 19.61
N GLU A 321 1.03 -16.38 20.81
CA GLU A 321 0.24 -15.62 21.79
C GLU A 321 -0.15 -14.23 21.26
N LEU A 322 0.80 -13.50 20.65
CA LEU A 322 0.57 -12.16 20.13
C LEU A 322 -0.36 -12.15 18.91
N SER A 323 -0.14 -13.07 17.98
CA SER A 323 -0.69 -13.00 16.62
C SER A 323 -1.98 -13.78 16.45
N LYS A 324 -2.40 -14.58 17.44
CA LYS A 324 -3.64 -15.35 17.43
C LYS A 324 -4.84 -14.50 16.98
N GLY A 325 -5.40 -14.83 15.82
CA GLY A 325 -6.51 -14.09 15.21
C GLY A 325 -7.89 -14.63 15.60
N ASP A 326 -8.02 -15.94 15.81
CA ASP A 326 -9.24 -16.57 16.32
C ASP A 326 -9.09 -16.84 17.83
N SER A 327 -9.94 -16.22 18.66
CA SER A 327 -9.88 -16.42 20.12
C SER A 327 -10.19 -17.85 20.56
N GLU A 328 -10.98 -18.58 19.77
CA GLU A 328 -11.48 -19.92 20.09
C GLU A 328 -10.51 -21.04 19.68
N GLU A 329 -9.57 -20.76 18.77
CA GLU A 329 -8.53 -21.71 18.36
C GLU A 329 -7.58 -22.02 19.53
N SER A 330 -7.32 -23.29 19.86
CA SER A 330 -6.36 -23.61 20.92
C SER A 330 -4.93 -23.38 20.44
N LEU A 331 -4.05 -22.87 21.31
CA LEU A 331 -2.62 -22.88 21.02
C LEU A 331 -2.01 -24.28 21.11
N GLU A 332 -2.74 -25.26 21.66
CA GLU A 332 -2.31 -26.65 21.83
C GLU A 332 -2.83 -27.59 20.72
N SER A 333 -3.62 -27.10 19.74
CA SER A 333 -4.33 -27.97 18.79
C SER A 333 -3.52 -28.43 17.57
N HIS A 334 -2.23 -28.10 17.45
CA HIS A 334 -1.44 -28.36 16.22
C HIS A 334 -0.04 -28.92 16.47
#